data_AF-D6YUY0-F1
#
_entry.id   AF-D6YUY0-F1
#
_cell.length_a   1.000
_cell.length_b   1.000
_cell.length_c   1.000
_cell.angle_alpha   90.00
_cell.angle_beta   90.00
_cell.angle_gamma   90.00
#
_symmetry.space_group_name_H-M   'P 1'
#
loop_
_entity.id
_entity.type
_entity.pdbx_description
1 polymer ?
#
loop_
_entity_poly.entity_id
_entity_poly.type
_entity_poly.pdbx_seq_one_letter_code
_entity_poly.pdbx_strand_id
1 'polypeptide(L)'
;MSITRPNIGIEGAFPFFKFYVKLSVMEIIVKEAAHFVALIAEFVAILVILLGVIKTTIFYFKSPLPWRFVPEAFLKMRVQLGGALSLSLEFLIGADILKTAISPTWSEIGILGSVVVIRTVLNYFLTQELSEGIGKVK
;
A
#
# COMPACT_ATOMS: atom_id res chain seq x y z
N MET A 1 56.46 -6.83 47.25
CA MET A 1 56.86 -6.33 45.92
C MET A 1 55.63 -6.43 45.01
N SER A 2 55.25 -5.32 44.38
CA SER A 2 53.97 -5.08 43.71
C SER A 2 53.67 -6.03 42.55
N ILE A 3 52.49 -6.65 42.57
CA ILE A 3 51.90 -7.37 41.44
C ILE A 3 51.52 -6.33 40.38
N THR A 4 52.31 -6.21 39.31
CA THR A 4 51.97 -5.38 38.15
C THR A 4 50.75 -6.01 37.46
N ARG A 5 49.60 -5.33 37.53
CA ARG A 5 48.39 -5.73 36.81
C ARG A 5 48.65 -5.60 35.30
N PRO A 6 48.32 -6.62 34.48
CA PRO A 6 48.45 -6.49 33.04
C PRO A 6 47.46 -5.44 32.55
N ASN A 7 47.97 -4.42 31.85
CA ASN A 7 47.15 -3.39 31.23
C ASN A 7 46.50 -3.96 29.95
N ILE A 8 45.42 -4.70 30.13
CA ILE A 8 44.53 -5.11 29.04
C ILE A 8 43.88 -3.85 28.46
N GLY A 9 44.26 -3.47 27.24
CA GLY A 9 43.81 -2.27 26.55
C GLY A 9 42.34 -2.30 26.13
N ILE A 10 41.43 -2.22 27.10
CA ILE A 10 39.97 -2.07 26.89
C ILE A 10 39.59 -0.71 26.28
N GLU A 11 40.52 0.25 26.21
CA GLU A 11 40.25 1.59 25.65
C GLU A 11 39.90 1.57 24.15
N GLY A 12 40.33 0.55 23.41
CA GLY A 12 40.02 0.38 21.98
C GLY A 12 38.62 -0.17 21.66
N ALA A 13 37.89 -0.71 22.63
CA ALA A 13 36.56 -1.31 22.42
C ALA A 13 35.39 -0.31 22.50
N PHE A 14 35.59 0.81 23.21
CA PHE A 14 34.61 1.89 23.37
C PHE A 14 34.15 2.56 22.05
N PRO A 15 35.01 2.84 21.04
CA PRO A 15 34.56 3.43 19.77
C PRO A 15 33.64 2.47 19.00
N PHE A 16 33.91 1.16 19.04
CA PHE A 16 33.05 0.16 18.40
C PHE A 16 31.67 0.13 19.06
N PHE A 17 31.57 0.09 20.40
CA PHE A 17 30.29 0.11 21.09
C PHE A 17 29.45 1.35 20.75
N LYS A 18 30.07 2.54 20.74
CA LYS A 18 29.38 3.79 20.37
C LYS A 18 28.92 3.79 18.91
N PHE A 19 29.69 3.16 18.00
CA PHE A 19 29.32 2.97 16.60
C PHE A 19 28.13 1.99 16.47
N TYR A 20 28.17 0.85 17.14
CA TYR A 20 27.06 -0.12 17.17
C TYR A 20 25.76 0.53 17.68
N VAL A 21 25.83 1.26 18.79
CA VAL A 21 24.66 1.99 19.34
C VAL A 21 24.15 3.04 18.35
N LYS A 22 25.03 3.80 17.70
CA LYS A 22 24.63 4.78 16.67
C LYS A 22 23.95 4.11 15.48
N LEU A 23 24.45 2.95 15.04
CA LEU A 23 23.88 2.17 13.94
C LEU A 23 22.49 1.64 14.31
N SER A 24 22.33 1.08 15.52
CA SER A 24 21.04 0.59 16.02
C SER A 24 20.00 1.70 16.18
N VAL A 25 20.39 2.89 16.67
CA VAL A 25 19.47 4.03 16.79
C VAL A 25 19.00 4.52 15.42
N MET A 26 19.91 4.58 14.43
CA MET A 26 19.56 4.98 13.07
C MET A 26 18.56 4.00 12.42
N GLU A 27 18.76 2.70 12.61
CA GLU A 27 17.87 1.65 12.12
C GLU A 27 16.45 1.79 12.69
N ILE A 28 16.34 2.01 14.00
CA ILE A 28 15.04 2.20 14.68
C ILE A 28 14.30 3.43 14.13
N ILE A 29 15.01 4.55 13.97
CA ILE A 29 14.40 5.79 13.44
C ILE A 29 13.90 5.58 12.01
N VAL A 30 14.67 4.92 11.16
CA VAL A 30 14.28 4.64 9.77
C VAL A 30 13.06 3.73 9.71
N LYS A 31 13.03 2.66 10.53
CA LYS A 31 11.90 1.73 10.61
C LYS A 31 10.61 2.43 11.04
N GLU A 32 10.66 3.21 12.11
CA GLU A 32 9.50 3.95 12.61
C GLU A 32 9.01 4.99 11.61
N ALA A 33 9.92 5.75 10.98
CA ALA A 33 9.54 6.72 9.96
C ALA A 33 8.86 6.05 8.75
N ALA A 34 9.41 4.93 8.28
CA ALA A 34 8.84 4.17 7.17
C ALA A 34 7.47 3.58 7.53
N HIS A 35 7.30 3.01 8.72
CA HIS A 35 5.99 2.57 9.21
C HIS A 35 4.97 3.70 9.26
N PHE A 36 5.37 4.89 9.75
CA PHE A 36 4.50 6.05 9.82
C PHE A 36 4.05 6.53 8.43
N VAL A 37 4.98 6.61 7.47
CA VAL A 37 4.67 6.97 6.08
C VAL A 37 3.74 5.94 5.43
N ALA A 38 3.98 4.65 5.66
CA ALA A 38 3.12 3.58 5.16
C ALA A 38 1.69 3.71 5.72
N LEU A 39 1.55 4.01 7.01
CA LEU A 39 0.25 4.21 7.66
C LEU A 39 -0.50 5.42 7.06
N ILE A 40 0.19 6.52 6.79
CA ILE A 40 -0.41 7.68 6.11
C ILE A 40 -0.93 7.28 4.72
N ALA A 41 -0.13 6.53 3.95
CA ALA A 41 -0.53 6.08 2.61
C ALA A 41 -1.76 5.16 2.68
N GLU A 42 -1.80 4.22 3.64
CA GLU A 42 -2.97 3.37 3.90
C GLU A 42 -4.20 4.20 4.26
N PHE A 43 -4.04 5.20 5.12
CA PHE A 43 -5.14 6.09 5.50
C PHE A 43 -5.69 6.87 4.32
N VAL A 44 -4.82 7.43 3.47
CA VAL A 44 -5.22 8.12 2.23
C VAL A 44 -5.95 7.16 1.30
N ALA A 45 -5.46 5.93 1.12
CA ALA A 45 -6.14 4.92 0.32
C ALA A 45 -7.55 4.64 0.84
N ILE A 46 -7.71 4.45 2.16
CA ILE A 46 -9.03 4.24 2.79
C ILE A 46 -9.96 5.41 2.50
N LEU A 47 -9.48 6.65 2.61
CA LEU A 47 -10.28 7.84 2.31
C LEU A 47 -10.72 7.91 0.85
N VAL A 48 -9.83 7.60 -0.10
CA VAL A 48 -10.16 7.59 -1.53
C VAL A 48 -11.21 6.53 -1.85
N ILE A 49 -11.07 5.31 -1.29
CA ILE A 49 -12.08 4.24 -1.42
C ILE A 49 -13.41 4.72 -0.84
N LEU A 50 -13.39 5.25 0.38
CA LEU A 50 -14.60 5.68 1.09
C LEU A 50 -15.35 6.75 0.29
N LEU A 51 -14.66 7.78 -0.20
CA LEU A 51 -15.26 8.85 -0.99
C LEU A 51 -15.81 8.32 -2.32
N GLY A 52 -15.09 7.42 -3.00
CA GLY A 52 -15.53 6.77 -4.23
C GLY A 52 -16.80 5.95 -4.04
N VAL A 53 -16.86 5.17 -2.96
CA VAL A 53 -18.04 4.38 -2.58
C VAL A 53 -19.21 5.29 -2.23
N ILE A 54 -19.04 6.25 -1.33
CA ILE A 54 -20.11 7.19 -0.92
C ILE A 54 -20.69 7.90 -2.13
N LYS A 55 -19.86 8.46 -3.00
CA LYS A 55 -20.31 9.18 -4.20
C LYS A 55 -21.13 8.27 -5.12
N THR A 56 -20.66 7.04 -5.32
CA THR A 56 -21.34 6.05 -6.18
C THR A 56 -22.67 5.60 -5.56
N THR A 57 -22.71 5.37 -4.24
CA THR A 57 -23.92 4.99 -3.50
C THR A 57 -24.96 6.11 -3.49
N ILE A 58 -24.57 7.36 -3.24
CA ILE A 58 -25.50 8.51 -3.28
C ILE A 58 -26.08 8.66 -4.68
N PHE A 59 -25.25 8.54 -5.72
CA PHE A 59 -25.72 8.61 -7.10
C PHE A 59 -26.70 7.47 -7.44
N TYR A 60 -26.44 6.26 -6.92
CA TYR A 60 -27.35 5.11 -7.07
C TYR A 60 -28.72 5.37 -6.45
N PHE A 61 -28.79 5.88 -5.22
CA PHE A 61 -30.07 6.13 -4.55
C PHE A 61 -30.82 7.37 -5.08
N LYS A 62 -30.12 8.37 -5.62
CA LYS A 62 -30.75 9.58 -6.16
C LYS A 62 -31.28 9.44 -7.58
N SER A 63 -30.96 8.35 -8.28
CA SER A 63 -31.39 8.17 -9.67
C SER A 63 -32.83 7.62 -9.71
N PRO A 64 -33.84 8.41 -10.14
CA PRO A 64 -35.25 7.99 -10.14
C PRO A 64 -35.64 7.16 -11.38
N LEU A 65 -34.71 6.92 -12.31
CA LEU A 65 -35.00 6.25 -13.57
C LEU A 65 -34.72 4.73 -13.49
N PRO A 66 -35.58 3.88 -14.08
CA PRO A 66 -35.30 2.45 -14.18
C PRO A 66 -34.01 2.24 -14.98
N TRP A 67 -32.99 1.74 -14.29
CA TRP A 67 -31.61 1.46 -14.73
C TRP A 67 -31.48 0.68 -16.05
N ARG A 68 -32.57 0.04 -16.49
CA ARG A 68 -32.66 -0.71 -17.74
C ARG A 68 -32.61 0.16 -19.00
N PHE A 69 -32.76 1.48 -18.89
CA PHE A 69 -32.86 2.40 -20.03
C PHE A 69 -31.66 3.33 -20.26
N VAL A 70 -30.66 3.39 -19.35
CA VAL A 70 -29.51 4.31 -19.49
C VAL A 70 -28.16 3.61 -19.24
N PRO A 71 -27.65 2.82 -20.20
CA PRO A 71 -26.37 2.11 -20.08
C PRO A 71 -25.19 3.02 -19.70
N GLU A 72 -25.22 4.28 -20.14
CA GLU A 72 -24.17 5.26 -19.89
C GLU A 72 -24.02 5.65 -18.41
N ALA A 73 -25.11 5.72 -17.65
CA ALA A 73 -25.07 6.10 -16.23
C ALA A 73 -24.39 5.01 -15.39
N PHE A 74 -24.68 3.74 -15.71
CA PHE A 74 -24.06 2.58 -15.09
C PHE A 74 -22.56 2.49 -15.44
N LEU A 75 -22.20 2.74 -16.70
CA LEU A 75 -20.80 2.77 -17.14
C LEU A 75 -20.01 3.87 -16.42
N LYS A 76 -20.57 5.09 -16.31
CA LYS A 76 -19.93 6.21 -15.60
C LYS A 76 -19.69 5.92 -14.12
N MET A 77 -20.62 5.25 -13.44
CA MET A 77 -20.44 4.79 -12.06
C MET A 77 -19.31 3.77 -11.93
N ARG A 78 -19.28 2.76 -12.81
CA ARG A 78 -18.21 1.74 -12.84
C ARG A 78 -16.85 2.37 -13.06
N VAL A 79 -16.72 3.32 -14.00
CA VAL A 79 -15.45 4.01 -14.27
C VAL A 79 -15.00 4.85 -13.07
N GLN A 80 -15.90 5.59 -12.43
CA GLN A 80 -15.54 6.39 -11.25
C GLN A 80 -15.11 5.52 -10.06
N LEU A 81 -15.85 4.45 -9.79
CA LEU A 81 -15.53 3.52 -8.71
C LEU A 81 -14.24 2.75 -9.01
N GLY A 82 -14.08 2.27 -10.24
CA GLY A 82 -12.85 1.61 -10.70
C GLY A 82 -11.62 2.51 -10.60
N GLY A 83 -11.75 3.80 -10.95
CA GLY A 83 -10.67 4.78 -10.81
C GLY A 83 -10.27 5.02 -9.35
N ALA A 84 -11.24 5.20 -8.45
CA ALA A 84 -10.97 5.35 -7.02
C ALA A 84 -10.29 4.11 -6.42
N LEU A 85 -10.75 2.91 -6.79
CA LEU A 85 -10.13 1.66 -6.36
C LEU A 85 -8.71 1.49 -6.92
N SER A 86 -8.48 1.80 -8.20
CA SER A 86 -7.14 1.71 -8.81
C SER A 86 -6.15 2.65 -8.11
N LEU A 87 -6.54 3.91 -7.89
CA LEU A 87 -5.69 4.89 -7.22
C LEU A 87 -5.34 4.45 -5.80
N SER A 88 -6.34 4.03 -5.02
CA SER A 88 -6.15 3.58 -3.64
C SER A 88 -5.19 2.40 -3.55
N LEU A 89 -5.27 1.49 -4.51
CA LEU A 89 -4.46 0.29 -4.53
C LEU A 89 -3.00 0.55 -4.89
N GLU A 90 -2.69 1.63 -5.62
CA GLU A 90 -1.31 2.09 -5.81
C GLU A 90 -0.69 2.58 -4.49
N PHE A 91 -1.46 3.31 -3.67
CA PHE A 91 -1.01 3.73 -2.34
C PHE A 91 -0.81 2.55 -1.39
N LEU A 92 -1.73 1.58 -1.38
CA LEU A 92 -1.62 0.38 -0.55
C LEU A 92 -0.39 -0.46 -0.93
N ILE A 93 -0.17 -0.71 -2.22
CA ILE A 93 1.02 -1.44 -2.69
C ILE A 93 2.29 -0.68 -2.30
N GLY A 94 2.32 0.65 -2.44
CA GLY A 94 3.46 1.45 -2.01
C GLY A 94 3.74 1.33 -0.50
N ALA A 95 2.70 1.34 0.32
CA ALA A 95 2.79 1.16 1.77
C ALA A 95 3.35 -0.23 2.13
N ASP A 96 2.86 -1.28 1.47
CA ASP A 96 3.32 -2.66 1.69
C ASP A 96 4.76 -2.88 1.21
N ILE A 97 5.15 -2.29 0.07
CA ILE A 97 6.55 -2.29 -0.40
C ILE A 97 7.44 -1.59 0.64
N LEU A 98 7.00 -0.46 1.20
CA LEU A 98 7.78 0.26 2.21
C LEU A 98 7.97 -0.57 3.48
N LYS A 99 6.93 -1.26 3.96
CA LYS A 99 7.00 -2.17 5.13
C LYS A 99 7.93 -3.36 4.87
N THR A 100 7.80 -4.00 3.71
CA THR A 100 8.66 -5.14 3.34
C THR A 100 10.11 -4.73 3.09
N ALA A 101 10.39 -3.50 2.67
CA ALA A 101 11.75 -3.00 2.47
C ALA A 101 12.53 -2.84 3.80
N ILE A 102 11.85 -2.48 4.90
CA ILE A 102 12.49 -2.25 6.21
C ILE A 102 12.55 -3.50 7.10
N SER A 103 11.62 -4.45 6.91
CA SER A 103 11.55 -5.70 7.67
C SER A 103 10.99 -6.81 6.79
N PRO A 104 11.78 -7.34 5.83
CA PRO A 104 11.28 -8.35 4.91
C PRO A 104 10.91 -9.63 5.66
N THR A 105 9.61 -9.94 5.72
CA THR A 105 9.11 -11.25 6.15
C THR A 105 8.54 -12.01 4.95
N TRP A 106 8.82 -13.31 4.87
CA TRP A 106 8.29 -14.16 3.77
C TRP A 106 6.75 -14.16 3.70
N SER A 107 6.08 -13.95 4.83
CA SER A 107 4.62 -13.83 4.93
C SER A 107 4.10 -12.55 4.27
N GLU A 108 4.73 -11.40 4.52
CA GLU A 108 4.29 -10.12 3.96
C GLU A 108 4.48 -10.08 2.43
N ILE A 109 5.60 -10.62 1.95
CA ILE A 109 5.87 -10.71 0.51
C ILE A 109 4.80 -11.57 -0.20
N GLY A 110 4.37 -12.67 0.43
CA GLY A 110 3.31 -13.54 -0.11
C GLY A 110 1.93 -12.87 -0.19
N ILE A 111 1.56 -12.08 0.83
CA ILE A 111 0.30 -11.32 0.85
C ILE A 111 0.33 -10.25 -0.25
N LEU A 112 1.42 -9.48 -0.35
CA LEU A 112 1.59 -8.43 -1.35
C LEU A 112 1.52 -9.01 -2.78
N GLY A 113 2.23 -10.11 -3.04
CA GLY A 113 2.18 -10.80 -4.33
C GLY A 113 0.76 -11.27 -4.70
N SER A 114 0.02 -11.80 -3.72
CA SER A 114 -1.36 -12.27 -3.92
C SER A 114 -2.31 -11.12 -4.30
N VAL A 115 -2.19 -9.97 -3.62
CA VAL A 115 -3.00 -8.77 -3.90
C VAL A 115 -2.74 -8.25 -5.32
N VAL A 116 -1.47 -8.19 -5.74
CA VAL A 116 -1.10 -7.75 -7.09
C VAL A 116 -1.68 -8.67 -8.16
N VAL A 117 -1.62 -10.00 -7.95
CA VAL A 117 -2.20 -10.98 -8.88
C VAL A 117 -3.72 -10.79 -9.00
N ILE A 118 -4.43 -10.69 -7.87
CA ILE A 118 -5.89 -10.48 -7.86
C ILE A 118 -6.25 -9.18 -8.60
N ARG A 119 -5.49 -8.10 -8.36
CA ARG A 119 -5.69 -6.82 -9.05
C ARG A 119 -5.56 -6.97 -10.56
N THR A 120 -4.48 -7.59 -11.03
CA THR A 120 -4.23 -7.77 -12.46
C THR A 120 -5.32 -8.58 -13.11
N VAL A 121 -5.72 -9.69 -12.48
CA VAL A 121 -6.79 -10.56 -13.00
C VAL A 121 -8.13 -9.80 -13.06
N LEU A 122 -8.53 -9.14 -11.97
CA LEU A 122 -9.80 -8.41 -11.93
C LEU A 122 -9.84 -7.23 -12.91
N ASN A 123 -8.76 -6.44 -12.97
CA ASN A 123 -8.66 -5.30 -13.88
C ASN A 123 -8.65 -5.76 -15.35
N TYR A 124 -8.00 -6.89 -15.64
CA TYR A 124 -8.01 -7.51 -16.96
C TYR A 124 -9.43 -7.93 -17.37
N PHE A 125 -10.14 -8.68 -16.52
CA PHE A 125 -11.52 -9.08 -16.79
C PHE A 125 -12.45 -7.89 -16.98
N LEU A 126 -12.33 -6.85 -16.15
CA LEU A 126 -13.16 -5.66 -16.28
C LEU A 126 -12.89 -4.92 -17.60
N THR A 127 -11.63 -4.81 -18.02
CA THR A 127 -11.26 -4.18 -19.30
C THR A 127 -11.74 -5.02 -20.49
N GLN A 128 -11.67 -6.35 -20.38
CA GLN A 128 -12.18 -7.29 -21.38
C GLN A 128 -13.71 -7.17 -21.53
N GLU A 129 -14.46 -7.22 -20.42
CA GLU A 129 -15.92 -7.06 -20.41
C GLU A 129 -16.37 -5.73 -21.02
N LEU A 130 -15.67 -4.64 -20.70
CA LEU A 130 -15.95 -3.32 -21.28
C LEU A 130 -15.68 -3.29 -22.78
N SER A 131 -14.60 -3.91 -23.24
CA SER A 131 -14.26 -3.99 -24.67
C SER A 131 -15.28 -4.81 -25.46
N GLU A 132 -15.72 -5.95 -24.92
CA GLU A 132 -16.74 -6.80 -25.54
C GLU A 132 -18.14 -6.16 -25.52
N GLY A 133 -18.47 -5.42 -24.46
CA GLY A 133 -19.74 -4.70 -24.34
C GLY A 133 -19.88 -3.53 -25.33
N ILE A 134 -18.77 -2.86 -25.68
CA ILE A 134 -18.74 -1.75 -26.65
C ILE A 134 -18.73 -2.27 -28.10
N GLY A 135 -18.20 -3.47 -28.34
CA GLY A 135 -18.15 -4.09 -29.67
C GLY A 135 -19.50 -4.47 -30.30
N LYS A 136 -20.61 -4.42 -29.55
CA LYS A 136 -21.97 -4.65 -30.06
C LYS A 136 -22.71 -3.38 -30.50
N VAL A 137 -22.07 -2.21 -30.44
CA VAL A 137 -22.60 -0.96 -31.01
C VAL A 137 -21.86 -0.66 -32.31
N LYS A 138 -22.14 -1.46 -33.35
CA LYS A 138 -21.90 -1.05 -34.74
C LYS A 138 -22.92 -1.71 -35.64
#